data_AF-A0AAX6SHK5-F1
#
_entry.id   AF-A0AAX6SHK5-F1
#
_cell.length_a   1.000
_cell.length_b   1.000
_cell.length_c   1.000
_cell.angle_alpha   90.00
_cell.angle_beta   90.00
_cell.angle_gamma   90.00
#
_symmetry.space_group_name_H-M   'P 1'
#
loop_
_entity.id
_entity.type
_entity.pdbx_description
1 polymer ?
#
loop_
_entity_poly.entity_id
_entity_poly.type
_entity_poly.pdbx_seq_one_letter_code
_entity_poly.pdbx_strand_id
1 'polypeptide(L)'
;ERDKMTDKNNEIVKKIEKNGNRVSNSRLSSHACVHFEISFDRISLVGDLVESEELAFSSFISNSIYFNIFDLHASQIKGQSVDNVVYFEYDKFKGKAHERRNMRVEFNPNNLDQNLRKIIRDEFVSRMKNTGFSRLDLAFDCFENIKDYYVLSDAALKKTIIYGRNGEPETKYFGSRDSDRYIRIYNKKQEIKDNKDLEIEAEDYWRIEFELKRERTEKWATCFEDLNFLKPDYKTIDDFNLRSK
;
A
#
# COMPACT_ATOMS: atom_id res chain seq x y z
N GLU A 1 31.97 25.09 -12.66
CA GLU A 1 31.69 24.40 -11.37
C GLU A 1 30.84 23.15 -11.49
N ARG A 2 29.98 22.99 -12.51
CA ARG A 2 29.25 21.73 -12.75
C ARG A 2 30.15 20.55 -13.16
N ASP A 3 31.21 20.79 -13.94
CA ASP A 3 32.06 19.69 -14.42
C ASP A 3 32.95 19.05 -13.33
N LYS A 4 33.37 19.83 -12.31
CA LYS A 4 34.15 19.30 -11.18
C LYS A 4 33.33 18.41 -10.23
N MET A 5 32.00 18.53 -10.28
CA MET A 5 31.08 17.76 -9.42
C MET A 5 30.77 16.38 -10.04
N THR A 6 30.73 16.31 -11.37
CA THR A 6 30.55 15.07 -12.14
C THR A 6 31.76 14.14 -12.01
N ASP A 7 32.97 14.70 -12.04
CA ASP A 7 34.21 13.91 -11.88
C ASP A 7 34.34 13.30 -10.48
N LYS A 8 33.93 14.04 -9.45
CA LYS A 8 33.96 13.57 -8.06
C LYS A 8 32.97 12.42 -7.82
N ASN A 9 31.81 12.46 -8.46
CA ASN A 9 30.82 11.39 -8.40
C ASN A 9 31.31 10.13 -9.13
N ASN A 10 31.97 10.27 -10.28
CA ASN A 10 32.55 9.14 -11.01
C ASN A 10 33.71 8.48 -10.25
N GLU A 11 34.48 9.25 -9.47
CA GLU A 11 35.56 8.72 -8.63
C GLU A 11 35.03 7.95 -7.41
N ILE A 12 33.89 8.38 -6.85
CA ILE A 12 33.19 7.69 -5.76
C ILE A 12 32.61 6.35 -6.25
N VAL A 13 31.97 6.33 -7.43
CA VAL A 13 31.43 5.10 -8.04
C VAL A 13 32.55 4.08 -8.29
N LYS A 14 33.70 4.51 -8.83
CA LYS A 14 34.86 3.63 -9.05
C LYS A 14 35.51 3.11 -7.76
N LYS A 15 35.43 3.85 -6.64
CA LYS A 15 35.89 3.39 -5.33
C LYS A 15 34.94 2.36 -4.71
N ILE A 16 33.63 2.48 -4.92
CA ILE A 16 32.64 1.50 -4.48
C ILE A 16 32.82 0.17 -5.22
N GLU A 17 33.09 0.23 -6.53
CA GLU A 17 33.36 -0.98 -7.34
C GLU A 17 34.67 -1.69 -6.97
N LYS A 18 35.70 -0.95 -6.53
CA LYS A 18 37.01 -1.54 -6.18
C LYS A 18 37.12 -2.10 -4.76
N ASN A 19 36.29 -1.64 -3.82
CA ASN A 19 36.35 -2.06 -2.41
C ASN A 19 35.30 -3.12 -2.02
N GLY A 20 34.58 -3.69 -2.99
CA GLY A 20 33.79 -4.91 -2.80
C GLY A 20 34.71 -6.10 -2.55
N ASN A 21 35.23 -6.21 -1.33
CA ASN A 21 36.00 -7.36 -0.88
C ASN A 21 35.19 -8.63 -1.14
N ARG A 22 35.70 -9.42 -2.09
CA ARG A 22 35.27 -10.76 -2.42
C ARG A 22 35.30 -11.62 -1.15
N VAL A 23 34.12 -11.93 -0.62
CA VAL A 23 33.92 -13.15 0.17
C VAL A 23 33.09 -14.07 -0.69
N SER A 24 33.78 -15.07 -1.24
CA SER A 24 33.24 -16.12 -2.10
C SER A 24 32.23 -16.98 -1.35
N ASN A 25 30.93 -16.75 -1.60
CA ASN A 25 29.87 -17.72 -1.33
C ASN A 25 29.44 -18.38 -2.64
N SER A 26 30.16 -19.44 -3.02
CA SER A 26 29.91 -20.25 -4.22
C SER A 26 28.73 -21.21 -4.08
N ARG A 27 27.61 -20.75 -3.51
CA ARG A 27 26.35 -21.53 -3.37
C ARG A 27 25.06 -20.73 -3.46
N LEU A 28 25.08 -19.48 -3.94
CA LEU A 28 23.82 -18.86 -4.39
C LEU A 28 23.53 -19.39 -5.80
N SER A 29 22.67 -20.40 -5.90
CA SER A 29 21.89 -20.56 -7.12
C SER A 29 21.22 -19.22 -7.37
N SER A 30 21.43 -18.64 -8.55
CA SER A 30 20.73 -17.45 -9.02
C SER A 30 19.24 -17.71 -8.92
N HIS A 31 18.62 -17.32 -7.81
CA HIS A 31 17.18 -17.27 -7.71
C HIS A 31 16.74 -16.25 -8.76
N ALA A 32 15.82 -16.63 -9.64
CA ALA A 32 15.23 -15.71 -10.59
C ALA A 32 14.79 -14.46 -9.83
N CYS A 33 15.28 -13.30 -10.27
CA CYS A 33 14.91 -12.04 -9.66
C CYS A 33 13.45 -11.78 -10.06
N VAL A 34 12.53 -11.91 -9.11
CA VAL A 34 11.12 -11.59 -9.34
C VAL A 34 11.04 -10.12 -9.70
N HIS A 35 10.51 -9.82 -10.89
CA HIS A 35 10.25 -8.44 -11.28
C HIS A 35 8.93 -7.97 -10.65
N PHE A 36 8.97 -6.80 -10.01
CA PHE A 36 7.79 -6.19 -9.39
C PHE A 36 7.42 -4.89 -10.08
N GLU A 37 6.14 -4.77 -10.45
CA GLU A 37 5.51 -3.51 -10.79
C GLU A 37 5.02 -2.84 -9.49
N ILE A 38 5.42 -1.58 -9.27
CA ILE A 38 5.15 -0.88 -8.01
C ILE A 38 4.15 0.24 -8.25
N SER A 39 3.09 0.29 -7.45
CA SER A 39 2.12 1.38 -7.49
C SER A 39 1.53 1.70 -6.10
N PHE A 40 0.90 2.85 -5.97
CA PHE A 40 0.03 3.13 -4.83
C PHE A 40 -1.36 2.57 -5.12
N ASP A 41 -1.89 1.73 -4.24
CA ASP A 41 -3.21 1.10 -4.41
C ASP A 41 -4.29 1.77 -3.55
N ARG A 42 -3.91 2.49 -2.50
CA ARG A 42 -4.85 3.29 -1.70
C ARG A 42 -4.15 4.47 -1.07
N ILE A 43 -4.83 5.61 -1.10
CA ILE A 43 -4.42 6.82 -0.42
C ILE A 43 -5.59 7.26 0.47
N SER A 44 -5.30 7.52 1.74
CA SER A 44 -6.21 8.27 2.62
C SER A 44 -5.53 9.58 3.00
N LEU A 45 -6.09 10.68 2.52
CA LEU A 45 -5.68 12.02 2.86
C LEU A 45 -6.61 12.56 3.95
N VAL A 46 -6.04 13.23 4.94
CA VAL A 46 -6.76 13.87 6.03
C VAL A 46 -6.28 15.29 6.23
N GLY A 47 -7.18 16.15 6.69
CA GLY A 47 -6.93 17.57 6.92
C GLY A 47 -8.06 18.18 7.74
N ASP A 48 -7.88 19.43 8.11
CA ASP A 48 -8.93 20.24 8.71
C ASP A 48 -9.56 21.10 7.62
N LEU A 49 -10.86 20.93 7.36
CA LEU A 49 -11.60 21.83 6.49
C LEU A 49 -11.50 23.26 7.05
N VAL A 50 -11.11 24.20 6.21
CA VAL A 50 -11.01 25.61 6.61
C VAL A 50 -12.42 26.13 6.89
N GLU A 51 -12.62 26.78 8.05
CA GLU A 51 -13.94 27.17 8.54
C GLU A 51 -14.69 28.11 7.56
N SER A 52 -13.98 29.02 6.89
CA SER A 52 -14.56 29.90 5.86
C SER A 52 -15.01 29.15 4.60
N GLU A 53 -14.47 27.95 4.35
CA GLU A 53 -14.78 27.11 3.18
C GLU A 53 -15.93 26.13 3.45
N GLU A 54 -16.41 26.00 4.69
CA GLU A 54 -17.43 25.00 5.07
C GLU A 54 -18.71 25.13 4.22
N LEU A 55 -19.23 26.35 4.08
CA LEU A 55 -20.46 26.61 3.30
C LEU A 55 -20.26 26.35 1.81
N ALA A 56 -19.11 26.75 1.27
CA ALA A 56 -18.76 26.53 -0.13
C ALA A 56 -18.57 25.03 -0.43
N PHE A 57 -17.93 24.29 0.49
CA PHE A 57 -17.74 22.84 0.37
C PHE A 57 -19.07 22.10 0.45
N SER A 58 -19.90 22.40 1.45
CA SER A 58 -21.21 21.78 1.56
C SER A 58 -22.07 22.05 0.32
N SER A 59 -22.06 23.29 -0.18
CA SER A 59 -22.80 23.68 -1.38
C SER A 59 -22.29 22.97 -2.63
N PHE A 60 -20.97 22.83 -2.79
CA PHE A 60 -20.38 22.06 -3.88
C PHE A 60 -20.82 20.59 -3.83
N ILE A 61 -20.67 19.94 -2.67
CA ILE A 61 -21.00 18.52 -2.52
C ILE A 61 -22.49 18.27 -2.76
N SER A 62 -23.38 19.09 -2.20
CA SER A 62 -24.83 18.92 -2.36
C SER A 62 -25.33 19.14 -3.79
N ASN A 63 -24.63 19.93 -4.60
CA ASN A 63 -25.00 20.22 -5.99
C ASN A 63 -24.17 19.42 -7.01
N SER A 64 -23.18 18.66 -6.56
CA SER A 64 -22.29 17.90 -7.42
C SER A 64 -22.98 16.64 -7.94
N ILE A 65 -22.93 16.44 -9.26
CA ILE A 65 -23.38 15.18 -9.89
C ILE A 65 -22.40 14.02 -9.70
N TYR A 66 -21.20 14.30 -9.18
CA TYR A 66 -20.13 13.31 -9.06
C TYR A 66 -20.26 12.45 -7.79
N PHE A 67 -21.07 12.87 -6.81
CA PHE A 67 -21.11 12.24 -5.49
C PHE A 67 -22.51 11.81 -5.07
N ASN A 68 -22.58 10.61 -4.49
CA ASN A 68 -23.71 10.13 -3.72
C ASN A 68 -23.45 10.41 -2.24
N ILE A 69 -24.38 11.10 -1.58
CA ILE A 69 -24.29 11.45 -0.15
C ILE A 69 -25.15 10.48 0.66
N PHE A 70 -24.57 9.89 1.70
CA PHE A 70 -25.25 8.95 2.59
C PHE A 70 -25.73 9.62 3.87
N ASP A 71 -24.87 10.46 4.45
CA ASP A 71 -25.17 11.21 5.68
C ASP A 71 -24.99 12.70 5.38
N LEU A 72 -26.05 13.48 5.53
CA LEU A 72 -26.00 14.94 5.46
C LEU A 72 -26.64 15.53 6.71
N HIS A 73 -25.79 16.00 7.62
CA HIS A 73 -26.18 16.71 8.82
C HIS A 73 -25.44 18.05 8.87
N ALA A 74 -25.94 18.98 9.69
CA ALA A 74 -25.32 20.30 9.85
C ALA A 74 -23.83 20.27 10.27
N SER A 75 -23.34 19.14 10.80
CA SER A 75 -21.96 18.97 11.28
C SER A 75 -21.25 17.75 10.70
N GLN A 76 -21.91 16.95 9.85
CA GLN A 76 -21.31 15.74 9.30
C GLN A 76 -21.79 15.51 7.87
N ILE A 77 -20.86 15.18 6.98
CA ILE A 77 -21.12 14.81 5.60
C ILE A 77 -20.34 13.53 5.29
N LYS A 78 -21.02 12.51 4.77
CA LYS A 78 -20.36 11.31 4.22
C LYS A 78 -20.89 11.03 2.83
N GLY A 79 -19.99 10.68 1.93
CA GLY A 79 -20.38 10.33 0.58
C GLY A 79 -19.29 9.56 -0.14
N GLN A 80 -19.63 9.13 -1.34
CA GLN A 80 -18.70 8.51 -2.27
C GLN A 80 -18.99 8.98 -3.69
N SER A 81 -18.02 8.83 -4.60
CA SER A 81 -18.26 9.11 -6.01
C SER A 81 -19.27 8.13 -6.60
N VAL A 82 -19.96 8.51 -7.68
CA VAL A 82 -21.02 7.68 -8.30
C VAL A 82 -20.52 6.30 -8.73
N ASP A 83 -19.26 6.21 -9.14
CA ASP A 83 -18.54 4.98 -9.51
C ASP A 83 -17.86 4.27 -8.32
N ASN A 84 -18.05 4.77 -7.10
CA ASN A 84 -17.55 4.22 -5.84
C ASN A 84 -16.01 4.15 -5.72
N VAL A 85 -15.27 4.97 -6.47
CA VAL A 85 -13.79 4.98 -6.44
C VAL A 85 -13.19 6.01 -5.49
N VAL A 86 -13.99 6.99 -5.04
CA VAL A 86 -13.64 7.99 -4.02
C VAL A 86 -14.61 7.89 -2.86
N TYR A 87 -14.11 7.82 -1.64
CA TYR A 87 -14.91 7.98 -0.41
C TYR A 87 -14.47 9.25 0.31
N PHE A 88 -15.40 9.97 0.93
CA PHE A 88 -15.06 11.10 1.78
C PHE A 88 -15.96 11.21 3.00
N GLU A 89 -15.40 11.83 4.03
CA GLU A 89 -16.08 12.15 5.27
C GLU A 89 -15.59 13.50 5.79
N TYR A 90 -16.54 14.35 6.16
CA TYR A 90 -16.33 15.54 6.96
C TYR A 90 -17.16 15.42 8.23
N ASP A 91 -16.57 15.74 9.37
CA ASP A 91 -17.27 15.79 10.66
C ASP A 91 -16.68 16.89 11.53
N LYS A 92 -17.42 17.98 11.68
CA LYS A 92 -17.01 19.21 12.38
C LYS A 92 -16.58 18.97 13.83
N PHE A 93 -17.16 17.98 14.49
CA PHE A 93 -16.91 17.70 15.91
C PHE A 93 -15.91 16.55 16.11
N LYS A 94 -15.64 15.77 15.06
CA LYS A 94 -14.59 14.76 15.06
C LYS A 94 -13.25 15.41 15.39
N GLY A 95 -12.72 15.05 16.55
CA GLY A 95 -11.39 15.47 16.98
C GLY A 95 -11.32 16.55 18.06
N LYS A 96 -12.43 17.12 18.55
CA LYS A 96 -12.37 18.06 19.70
C LYS A 96 -11.86 17.42 21.01
N ALA A 97 -11.84 16.09 21.11
CA ALA A 97 -11.31 15.34 22.26
C ALA A 97 -9.94 14.68 22.04
N HIS A 98 -9.42 14.61 20.80
CA HIS A 98 -8.24 13.81 20.45
C HIS A 98 -7.33 14.44 19.37
N GLU A 99 -7.45 15.75 19.10
CA GLU A 99 -6.64 16.46 18.09
C GLU A 99 -6.66 15.79 16.71
N ARG A 100 -7.83 15.23 16.34
CA ARG A 100 -8.00 14.56 15.05
C ARG A 100 -8.49 15.56 14.00
N ARG A 101 -7.94 15.39 12.80
CA ARG A 101 -8.36 16.10 11.60
C ARG A 101 -9.81 15.78 11.25
N ASN A 102 -10.58 16.80 10.90
CA ASN A 102 -12.04 16.73 10.76
C ASN A 102 -12.53 16.31 9.36
N MET A 103 -11.63 16.19 8.39
CA MET A 103 -11.94 15.81 7.01
C MET A 103 -11.03 14.68 6.52
N ARG A 104 -11.60 13.75 5.75
CA ARG A 104 -10.90 12.63 5.14
C ARG A 104 -11.41 12.39 3.73
N VAL A 105 -10.50 12.11 2.80
CA VAL A 105 -10.80 11.62 1.45
C VAL A 105 -9.92 10.41 1.16
N GLU A 106 -10.53 9.35 0.62
CA GLU A 106 -9.90 8.07 0.34
C GLU A 106 -10.16 7.65 -1.10
N PHE A 107 -9.12 7.14 -1.77
CA PHE A 107 -9.22 6.71 -3.16
C PHE A 107 -8.05 5.78 -3.53
N ASN A 108 -8.24 4.98 -4.59
CA ASN A 108 -7.14 4.32 -5.30
C ASN A 108 -6.70 5.21 -6.46
N PRO A 109 -5.46 5.75 -6.49
CA PRO A 109 -5.03 6.67 -7.54
C PRO A 109 -5.04 6.05 -8.95
N ASN A 110 -4.91 4.72 -9.05
CA ASN A 110 -4.96 4.00 -10.33
C ASN A 110 -6.37 3.97 -10.94
N ASN A 111 -7.41 4.15 -10.15
CA ASN A 111 -8.81 4.08 -10.58
C ASN A 111 -9.43 5.47 -10.83
N LEU A 112 -8.68 6.56 -10.65
CA LEU A 112 -9.21 7.92 -10.81
C LEU A 112 -9.10 8.43 -12.24
N ASP A 113 -10.22 8.90 -12.78
CA ASP A 113 -10.24 9.71 -13.99
C ASP A 113 -9.64 11.13 -13.77
N GLN A 114 -9.45 11.88 -14.85
CA GLN A 114 -8.85 13.23 -14.78
C GLN A 114 -9.74 14.24 -14.03
N ASN A 115 -11.06 14.10 -14.10
CA ASN A 115 -12.00 15.03 -13.47
C ASN A 115 -12.03 14.84 -11.95
N LEU A 116 -12.12 13.61 -11.47
CA LEU A 116 -12.05 13.27 -10.05
C LEU A 116 -10.69 13.64 -9.45
N ARG A 117 -9.58 13.44 -10.18
CA ARG A 117 -8.27 13.95 -9.75
C ARG A 117 -8.28 15.46 -9.54
N LYS A 118 -8.89 16.20 -10.47
CA LYS A 118 -9.05 17.65 -10.38
C LYS A 118 -9.93 18.04 -9.19
N ILE A 119 -11.07 17.39 -9.01
CA ILE A 119 -11.99 17.64 -7.89
C ILE A 119 -11.30 17.36 -6.56
N ILE A 120 -10.61 16.24 -6.40
CA ILE A 120 -9.87 15.94 -5.16
C ILE A 120 -8.88 17.07 -4.87
N ARG A 121 -8.10 17.51 -5.85
CA ARG A 121 -7.13 18.60 -5.66
C ARG A 121 -7.80 19.94 -5.34
N ASP A 122 -8.78 20.34 -6.15
CA ASP A 122 -9.32 21.71 -6.19
C ASP A 122 -10.48 21.93 -5.21
N GLU A 123 -11.19 20.87 -4.80
CA GLU A 123 -12.38 20.96 -3.93
C GLU A 123 -12.18 20.31 -2.56
N PHE A 124 -11.22 19.38 -2.43
CA PHE A 124 -10.85 18.79 -1.14
C PHE A 124 -9.53 19.35 -0.63
N VAL A 125 -8.41 19.10 -1.32
CA VAL A 125 -7.07 19.43 -0.80
C VAL A 125 -6.88 20.93 -0.61
N SER A 126 -7.31 21.74 -1.58
CA SER A 126 -7.19 23.21 -1.53
C SER A 126 -7.94 23.85 -0.35
N ARG A 127 -9.01 23.20 0.14
CA ARG A 127 -9.89 23.70 1.21
C ARG A 127 -9.50 23.17 2.59
N MET A 128 -8.48 22.33 2.66
CA MET A 128 -7.97 21.79 3.91
C MET A 128 -6.68 22.49 4.35
N LYS A 129 -6.52 22.64 5.66
CA LYS A 129 -5.24 22.92 6.33
C LYS A 129 -4.76 21.67 7.07
N ASN A 130 -3.50 21.67 7.54
CA ASN A 130 -2.89 20.54 8.26
C ASN A 130 -3.00 19.21 7.49
N THR A 131 -2.84 19.28 6.16
CA THR A 131 -3.03 18.14 5.26
C THR A 131 -1.90 17.13 5.41
N GLY A 132 -2.23 15.85 5.29
CA GLY A 132 -1.24 14.78 5.24
C GLY A 132 -1.87 13.41 5.01
N PHE A 133 -1.04 12.42 4.74
CA PHE A 133 -1.48 11.05 4.53
C PHE A 133 -1.71 10.34 5.86
N SER A 134 -2.92 9.88 6.12
CA SER A 134 -3.19 8.96 7.24
C SER A 134 -2.92 7.51 6.87
N ARG A 135 -2.99 7.18 5.57
CA ARG A 135 -2.75 5.84 5.04
C ARG A 135 -2.22 5.88 3.62
N LEU A 136 -1.25 5.03 3.34
CA LEU A 136 -0.75 4.71 1.99
C LEU A 136 -0.65 3.20 1.86
N ASP A 137 -1.26 2.62 0.83
CA ASP A 137 -1.07 1.21 0.49
C ASP A 137 -0.15 1.12 -0.73
N LEU A 138 1.02 0.49 -0.56
CA LEU A 138 1.99 0.25 -1.62
C LEU A 138 1.82 -1.18 -2.16
N ALA A 139 1.52 -1.32 -3.45
CA ALA A 139 1.35 -2.61 -4.11
C ALA A 139 2.59 -2.95 -4.95
N PHE A 140 3.08 -4.17 -4.78
CA PHE A 140 4.13 -4.79 -5.56
C PHE A 140 3.53 -5.99 -6.28
N ASP A 141 3.27 -5.83 -7.56
CA ASP A 141 2.64 -6.81 -8.43
C ASP A 141 3.68 -7.64 -9.17
N CYS A 142 3.54 -8.96 -9.17
CA CYS A 142 4.40 -9.85 -9.94
C CYS A 142 3.59 -10.97 -10.62
N PHE A 143 4.05 -11.40 -11.78
CA PHE A 143 3.44 -12.45 -12.59
C PHE A 143 4.13 -13.81 -12.39
N GLU A 144 4.66 -14.03 -11.20
CA GLU A 144 5.31 -15.28 -10.79
C GLU A 144 4.59 -15.85 -9.56
N ASN A 145 4.63 -17.17 -9.41
CA ASN A 145 4.05 -17.82 -8.24
C ASN A 145 4.90 -17.57 -6.99
N ILE A 146 4.42 -16.71 -6.10
CA ILE A 146 5.06 -16.43 -4.81
C ILE A 146 4.27 -17.00 -3.62
N LYS A 147 3.42 -18.03 -3.84
CA LYS A 147 2.57 -18.61 -2.80
C LYS A 147 3.33 -19.13 -1.58
N ASP A 148 4.59 -19.55 -1.76
CA ASP A 148 5.43 -20.11 -0.70
C ASP A 148 6.26 -19.04 0.03
N TYR A 149 6.26 -17.79 -0.44
CA TYR A 149 7.04 -16.72 0.17
C TYR A 149 6.41 -16.22 1.47
N TYR A 150 7.27 -15.81 2.40
CA TYR A 150 6.90 -15.22 3.68
C TYR A 150 7.71 -13.97 3.96
N VAL A 151 7.11 -13.07 4.73
CA VAL A 151 7.82 -11.94 5.33
C VAL A 151 8.41 -12.37 6.66
N LEU A 152 9.73 -12.20 6.79
CA LEU A 152 10.41 -12.11 8.07
C LEU A 152 10.80 -10.65 8.32
N SER A 153 10.72 -10.23 9.56
CA SER A 153 11.16 -8.93 10.02
C SER A 153 11.99 -9.10 11.27
N ASP A 154 12.82 -8.12 11.58
CA ASP A 154 13.65 -8.12 12.80
C ASP A 154 12.81 -8.24 14.07
N ALA A 155 11.60 -7.64 14.06
CA ALA A 155 10.59 -7.82 15.09
C ALA A 155 9.63 -8.98 14.74
N ALA A 156 9.19 -9.75 15.73
CA ALA A 156 8.20 -10.80 15.51
C ALA A 156 6.83 -10.21 15.12
N LEU A 157 6.28 -10.64 13.98
CA LEU A 157 4.94 -10.26 13.50
C LEU A 157 3.94 -11.41 13.66
N LYS A 158 2.71 -11.07 14.05
CA LYS A 158 1.58 -11.99 13.97
C LYS A 158 1.36 -12.41 12.51
N LYS A 159 1.08 -13.69 12.27
CA LYS A 159 0.85 -14.24 10.94
C LYS A 159 -0.54 -14.88 10.87
N THR A 160 -1.28 -14.58 9.81
CA THR A 160 -2.55 -15.26 9.49
C THR A 160 -2.49 -15.71 8.05
N ILE A 161 -2.84 -16.97 7.77
CA ILE A 161 -2.88 -17.54 6.42
C ILE A 161 -4.30 -18.01 6.15
N ILE A 162 -4.86 -17.58 5.03
CA ILE A 162 -6.13 -18.04 4.49
C ILE A 162 -5.82 -19.01 3.37
N TYR A 163 -6.44 -20.19 3.45
CA TYR A 163 -6.31 -21.25 2.46
C TYR A 163 -7.59 -21.38 1.64
N GLY A 164 -7.43 -21.65 0.35
CA GLY A 164 -8.51 -21.96 -0.55
C GLY A 164 -9.09 -23.36 -0.31
N ARG A 165 -10.18 -23.68 -1.01
CA ARG A 165 -10.82 -25.00 -0.93
C ARG A 165 -9.92 -26.14 -1.42
N ASN A 166 -8.92 -25.83 -2.24
CA ASN A 166 -7.90 -26.75 -2.72
C ASN A 166 -6.77 -26.99 -1.70
N GLY A 167 -6.79 -26.32 -0.54
CA GLY A 167 -5.75 -26.42 0.48
C GLY A 167 -4.52 -25.55 0.22
N GLU A 168 -4.50 -24.75 -0.85
CA GLU A 168 -3.40 -23.86 -1.17
C GLU A 168 -3.54 -22.50 -0.47
N PRO A 169 -2.45 -21.85 -0.04
CA PRO A 169 -2.52 -20.54 0.58
C PRO A 169 -2.94 -19.49 -0.47
N GLU A 170 -4.00 -18.74 -0.21
CA GLU A 170 -4.51 -17.68 -1.10
C GLU A 170 -4.12 -16.29 -0.61
N THR A 171 -4.11 -16.08 0.70
CA THR A 171 -3.77 -14.79 1.32
C THR A 171 -3.02 -14.99 2.62
N LYS A 172 -1.91 -14.26 2.78
CA LYS A 172 -1.10 -14.21 4.00
C LYS A 172 -1.07 -12.79 4.53
N TYR A 173 -1.30 -12.65 5.82
CA TYR A 173 -1.23 -11.39 6.54
C TYR A 173 -0.09 -11.42 7.55
N PHE A 174 0.68 -10.33 7.62
CA PHE A 174 1.76 -10.14 8.57
C PHE A 174 1.56 -8.83 9.33
N GLY A 175 1.51 -8.92 10.66
CA GLY A 175 1.22 -7.80 11.57
C GLY A 175 -0.26 -7.71 11.97
N SER A 176 -0.66 -6.56 12.49
CA SER A 176 -2.05 -6.25 12.83
C SER A 176 -2.60 -5.21 11.88
N ARG A 177 -3.91 -5.23 11.61
CA ARG A 177 -4.53 -4.19 10.78
C ARG A 177 -4.39 -2.79 11.41
N ASP A 178 -4.32 -2.68 12.73
CA ASP A 178 -4.25 -1.39 13.43
C ASP A 178 -2.82 -0.88 13.68
N SER A 179 -1.80 -1.65 13.29
CA SER A 179 -0.40 -1.21 13.36
C SER A 179 -0.04 -0.24 12.23
N ASP A 180 1.12 0.40 12.37
CA ASP A 180 1.61 1.38 11.39
C ASP A 180 2.04 0.76 10.07
N ARG A 181 2.29 -0.56 10.08
CA ARG A 181 2.53 -1.35 8.88
C ARG A 181 1.76 -2.66 8.99
N TYR A 182 1.04 -3.01 7.94
CA TYR A 182 0.34 -4.27 7.78
C TYR A 182 0.58 -4.82 6.38
N ILE A 183 1.09 -6.05 6.28
CA ILE A 183 1.56 -6.60 5.01
C ILE A 183 0.64 -7.73 4.58
N ARG A 184 0.30 -7.74 3.29
CA ARG A 184 -0.45 -8.80 2.62
C ARG A 184 0.41 -9.43 1.53
N ILE A 185 0.39 -10.75 1.42
CA ILE A 185 0.84 -11.47 0.22
C ILE A 185 -0.34 -12.30 -0.24
N TYR A 186 -0.84 -12.09 -1.46
CA TYR A 186 -2.03 -12.78 -1.91
C TYR A 186 -2.06 -13.01 -3.41
N ASN A 187 -2.85 -14.02 -3.79
CA ASN A 187 -3.14 -14.34 -5.18
C ASN A 187 -4.10 -13.28 -5.74
N LYS A 188 -3.56 -12.31 -6.48
CA LYS A 188 -4.32 -11.20 -7.03
C LYS A 188 -5.25 -11.64 -8.16
N LYS A 189 -4.84 -12.64 -8.94
CA LYS A 189 -5.70 -13.28 -9.96
C LYS A 189 -6.97 -13.86 -9.34
N GLN A 190 -6.81 -14.64 -8.28
CA GLN A 190 -7.95 -15.25 -7.58
C GLN A 190 -8.85 -14.19 -6.95
N GLU A 191 -8.27 -13.16 -6.30
CA GLU A 191 -9.04 -12.06 -5.71
C GLU A 191 -9.86 -11.28 -6.77
N ILE A 192 -9.29 -11.01 -7.95
CA ILE A 192 -10.00 -10.34 -9.04
C ILE A 192 -11.13 -11.23 -9.58
N LYS A 193 -10.88 -12.53 -9.73
CA LYS A 193 -11.90 -13.50 -10.13
C LYS A 193 -13.06 -13.52 -9.13
N ASP A 194 -12.77 -13.58 -7.84
CA ASP A 194 -13.80 -13.67 -6.80
C ASP A 194 -14.61 -12.37 -6.64
N ASN A 195 -13.97 -11.21 -6.79
CA ASN A 195 -14.60 -9.91 -6.53
C ASN A 195 -15.20 -9.24 -7.76
N LYS A 196 -14.66 -9.50 -8.95
CA LYS A 196 -15.05 -8.83 -10.21
C LYS A 196 -15.53 -9.78 -11.29
N ASP A 197 -15.43 -11.10 -11.07
CA ASP A 197 -15.73 -12.13 -12.07
C ASP A 197 -15.00 -11.90 -13.40
N LEU A 198 -13.73 -11.46 -13.30
CA LEU A 198 -12.85 -11.19 -14.44
C LEU A 198 -11.74 -12.25 -14.52
N GLU A 199 -11.51 -12.76 -15.72
CA GLU A 199 -10.39 -13.66 -16.00
C GLU A 199 -9.16 -12.87 -16.47
N ILE A 200 -7.98 -13.32 -16.03
CA ILE A 200 -6.68 -12.74 -16.35
C ILE A 200 -5.85 -13.78 -17.06
N GLU A 201 -5.33 -13.42 -18.24
CA GLU A 201 -4.54 -14.30 -19.11
C GLU A 201 -3.23 -14.77 -18.48
N ALA A 202 -2.60 -13.94 -17.63
CA ALA A 202 -1.36 -14.30 -16.95
C ALA A 202 -1.53 -15.57 -16.12
N GLU A 203 -0.60 -16.52 -16.21
CA GLU A 203 -0.64 -17.80 -15.50
C GLU A 203 -0.73 -17.55 -13.98
N ASP A 204 0.25 -16.82 -13.45
CA ASP A 204 0.31 -16.33 -12.08
C ASP A 204 0.15 -14.81 -12.03
N TYR A 205 -0.52 -14.33 -10.99
CA TYR A 205 -0.51 -12.90 -10.63
C TYR A 205 -0.71 -12.77 -9.13
N TRP A 206 0.36 -12.34 -8.46
CA TRP A 206 0.45 -12.17 -7.02
C TRP A 206 0.78 -10.73 -6.66
N ARG A 207 0.31 -10.31 -5.49
CA ARG A 207 0.60 -8.99 -4.94
C ARG A 207 1.18 -9.09 -3.54
N ILE A 208 2.23 -8.32 -3.29
CA ILE A 208 2.67 -7.94 -1.95
C ILE A 208 2.18 -6.53 -1.70
N GLU A 209 1.40 -6.32 -0.64
CA GLU A 209 0.80 -5.02 -0.34
C GLU A 209 1.19 -4.55 1.05
N PHE A 210 1.66 -3.31 1.14
CA PHE A 210 2.09 -2.66 2.37
C PHE A 210 1.09 -1.57 2.73
N GLU A 211 0.22 -1.83 3.68
CA GLU A 211 -0.64 -0.82 4.28
C GLU A 211 0.15 -0.07 5.35
N LEU A 212 0.48 1.18 5.07
CA LEU A 212 1.26 2.08 5.91
C LEU A 212 0.35 3.13 6.55
N LYS A 213 0.52 3.40 7.84
CA LYS A 213 -0.26 4.37 8.62
C LYS A 213 0.65 5.21 9.52
N ARG A 214 0.10 6.30 10.05
CA ARG A 214 0.79 7.21 11.00
C ARG A 214 2.13 7.67 10.41
N GLU A 215 3.20 7.68 11.21
CA GLU A 215 4.55 8.10 10.78
C GLU A 215 5.15 7.26 9.64
N ARG A 216 4.66 6.05 9.39
CA ARG A 216 5.17 5.20 8.29
C ARG A 216 4.75 5.70 6.92
N THR A 217 3.72 6.53 6.81
CA THR A 217 3.33 7.13 5.52
C THR A 217 4.39 8.10 5.00
N GLU A 218 5.16 8.75 5.88
CA GLU A 218 6.26 9.64 5.51
C GLU A 218 7.53 8.88 5.11
N LYS A 219 7.67 7.64 5.59
CA LYS A 219 8.83 6.75 5.35
C LYS A 219 8.49 5.62 4.36
N TRP A 220 7.54 5.85 3.47
CA TRP A 220 7.05 4.82 2.56
C TRP A 220 8.15 4.29 1.63
N ALA A 221 9.10 5.14 1.21
CA ALA A 221 10.17 4.76 0.29
C ALA A 221 11.15 3.72 0.88
N THR A 222 11.22 3.61 2.21
CA THR A 222 12.11 2.69 2.93
C THR A 222 11.33 1.69 3.77
N CYS A 223 10.04 1.47 3.46
CA CYS A 223 9.14 0.68 4.30
C CYS A 223 9.44 -0.83 4.33
N PHE A 224 10.44 -1.30 3.58
CA PHE A 224 10.83 -2.69 3.44
C PHE A 224 12.27 -2.98 3.90
N GLU A 225 13.04 -1.98 4.36
CA GLU A 225 14.46 -2.15 4.69
C GLU A 225 14.71 -3.15 5.84
N ASP A 226 13.77 -3.29 6.77
CA ASP A 226 13.82 -4.22 7.90
C ASP A 226 13.11 -5.56 7.61
N LEU A 227 12.83 -5.85 6.33
CA LEU A 227 12.08 -7.02 5.90
C LEU A 227 12.89 -7.93 4.98
N ASN A 228 12.74 -9.22 5.19
CA ASN A 228 13.29 -10.26 4.36
C ASN A 228 12.16 -11.12 3.78
N PHE A 229 12.13 -11.24 2.46
CA PHE A 229 11.18 -12.08 1.74
C PHE A 229 11.84 -13.42 1.43
N LEU A 230 11.33 -14.48 2.05
CA LEU A 230 11.97 -15.79 2.00
C LEU A 230 10.98 -16.87 1.56
N LYS A 231 11.44 -17.73 0.66
CA LYS A 231 10.81 -19.01 0.37
C LYS A 231 11.50 -20.08 1.24
N PRO A 232 10.81 -20.74 2.18
CA PRO A 232 11.41 -21.80 2.97
C PRO A 232 11.87 -22.95 2.08
N ASP A 233 13.08 -23.47 2.32
CA ASP A 233 13.54 -24.70 1.68
C ASP A 233 13.06 -25.91 2.49
N TYR A 234 11.98 -26.54 2.03
CA TYR A 234 11.41 -27.71 2.68
C TYR A 234 12.13 -29.02 2.33
N LYS A 235 13.19 -28.99 1.49
CA LYS A 235 13.95 -30.21 1.14
C LYS A 235 14.65 -30.85 2.35
N THR A 236 14.75 -30.15 3.48
CA THR A 236 15.23 -30.70 4.75
C THR A 236 14.13 -31.36 5.60
N ILE A 237 12.85 -31.29 5.19
CA ILE A 237 11.72 -31.89 5.92
C ILE A 237 11.37 -33.29 5.38
N ASP A 238 11.87 -33.71 4.22
CA ASP A 238 11.67 -35.10 3.75
C ASP A 238 12.23 -36.17 4.72
N ASP A 239 13.07 -35.76 5.68
CA ASP A 239 13.57 -36.58 6.79
C ASP A 239 12.56 -36.78 7.94
N PHE A 240 11.43 -36.04 7.96
CA PHE A 240 10.40 -36.19 9.00
C PHE A 240 9.63 -37.52 8.89
N ASN A 241 9.53 -38.08 7.68
CA ASN A 241 8.97 -39.43 7.49
C ASN A 241 9.83 -40.52 8.14
N LEU A 242 11.08 -40.22 8.56
CA LEU A 242 11.94 -41.15 9.29
C LEU A 242 11.77 -41.11 10.82
N ARG A 243 11.18 -40.05 11.39
CA ARG A 243 10.91 -39.93 12.84
C ARG A 243 9.48 -40.31 13.25
N SER A 244 8.71 -40.75 12.26
CA SER A 244 7.37 -41.35 12.28
C SER A 244 7.16 -42.72 12.91
N LYS A 245 8.21 -43.40 13.41
CA LYS A 245 8.15 -44.81 13.84
C LYS A 245 8.37 -44.97 15.33
#